data_AF-A0A962X7J6-F1
#
_entry.id   AF-A0A962X7J6-F1
#
_cell.length_a   1.000
_cell.length_b   1.000
_cell.length_c   1.000
_cell.angle_alpha   90.00
_cell.angle_beta   90.00
_cell.angle_gamma   90.00
#
_symmetry.space_group_name_H-M   'P 1'
#
loop_
_entity.id
_entity.type
_entity.pdbx_description
1 polymer ?
#
loop_
_entity_poly.entity_id
_entity_poly.type
_entity_poly.pdbx_seq_one_letter_code
_entity_poly.pdbx_strand_id
1 'polypeptide(L)'
;MLFRGLILIFLCVALTPNLYAQSADASPENKTVQPAKNPSHEEQLRTLLDTIKQVESEDAQLSRELKRTKDPANAQQINQQIDLIEKRLQDLKISFGELATGGFSISALDRRAEEAQFNWQKELEAVVQPLLEELKRLTERPRIMERLKSEQALYKDQLQIIESAITELEKKQAEIKAPVVDKALKSLLGQWQD
;
A
#
# COMPACT_ATOMS: atom_id res chain seq x y z
N MET A 1 -49.75 -54.72 -22.15
CA MET A 1 -49.42 -55.14 -23.54
C MET A 1 -48.13 -55.94 -23.48
N LEU A 2 -48.24 -57.24 -23.78
CA LEU A 2 -47.26 -58.31 -23.60
C LEU A 2 -47.17 -59.05 -24.94
N PHE A 3 -45.97 -59.17 -25.52
CA PHE A 3 -45.56 -60.12 -26.59
C PHE A 3 -44.03 -59.98 -26.64
N ARG A 4 -43.14 -60.90 -26.24
CA ARG A 4 -43.07 -62.38 -26.26
C ARG A 4 -43.12 -62.98 -27.67
N GLY A 5 -41.98 -63.52 -28.13
CA GLY A 5 -41.79 -64.28 -29.38
C GLY A 5 -40.53 -63.77 -30.08
N LEU A 6 -39.54 -64.57 -30.50
CA LEU A 6 -39.48 -65.97 -30.93
C LEU A 6 -37.98 -66.37 -30.81
N ILE A 7 -37.58 -67.36 -30.02
CA ILE A 7 -37.33 -68.78 -30.40
C ILE A 7 -36.19 -68.91 -31.44
N LEU A 8 -35.00 -69.40 -31.08
CA LEU A 8 -34.56 -70.80 -30.76
C LEU A 8 -33.93 -71.46 -32.00
N ILE A 9 -33.04 -72.46 -31.76
CA ILE A 9 -32.45 -73.46 -32.68
C ILE A 9 -31.08 -73.00 -33.21
N PHE A 10 -29.93 -73.62 -32.91
CA PHE A 10 -29.58 -75.04 -32.67
C PHE A 10 -28.18 -75.09 -31.99
N LEU A 11 -27.96 -75.76 -30.86
CA LEU A 11 -27.70 -77.19 -30.66
C LEU A 11 -26.45 -77.75 -31.38
N CYS A 12 -25.39 -78.01 -30.59
CA CYS A 12 -24.40 -79.10 -30.67
C CYS A 12 -23.46 -78.92 -29.46
N VAL A 13 -23.71 -79.47 -28.26
CA VAL A 13 -23.46 -80.88 -27.83
C VAL A 13 -22.13 -81.45 -28.37
N ALA A 14 -21.10 -81.48 -27.51
CA ALA A 14 -20.44 -82.72 -27.05
C ALA A 14 -19.24 -82.46 -26.11
N LEU A 15 -19.37 -82.95 -24.87
CA LEU A 15 -18.40 -83.70 -24.06
C LEU A 15 -16.90 -83.28 -24.00
N THR A 16 -16.45 -82.76 -22.85
CA THR A 16 -15.61 -83.48 -21.84
C THR A 16 -15.15 -82.54 -20.70
N PRO A 17 -15.04 -83.03 -19.46
CA PRO A 17 -14.51 -82.28 -18.32
C PRO A 17 -12.99 -82.51 -18.20
N ASN A 18 -12.22 -81.45 -17.98
CA ASN A 18 -10.93 -81.56 -17.31
C ASN A 18 -10.83 -80.47 -16.25
N LEU A 19 -10.86 -80.93 -15.00
CA LEU A 19 -10.56 -80.18 -13.79
C LEU A 19 -9.08 -80.40 -13.44
N TYR A 20 -8.44 -79.32 -12.99
CA TYR A 20 -7.08 -79.17 -12.42
C TYR A 20 -5.88 -79.24 -13.37
N ALA A 21 -5.19 -78.11 -13.58
CA ALA A 21 -4.16 -77.60 -12.67
C ALA A 21 -3.57 -76.27 -13.17
N GLN A 22 -3.25 -75.41 -12.21
CA GLN A 22 -2.78 -74.02 -12.26
C GLN A 22 -1.52 -73.75 -13.09
N SER A 23 -1.57 -72.72 -13.95
CA SER A 23 -0.53 -71.67 -14.05
C SER A 23 -1.12 -70.42 -14.74
N ALA A 24 -1.12 -69.30 -14.03
CA ALA A 24 -1.20 -67.95 -14.60
C ALA A 24 0.01 -67.73 -15.54
N ASP A 25 0.05 -66.88 -16.55
CA ASP A 25 -0.67 -65.64 -16.84
C ASP A 25 -0.37 -65.29 -18.32
N ALA A 26 -1.35 -64.80 -19.08
CA ALA A 26 -1.13 -64.11 -20.36
C ALA A 26 -2.40 -63.32 -20.77
N SER A 27 -2.34 -61.99 -20.60
CA SER A 27 -3.22 -60.99 -21.23
C SER A 27 -3.05 -60.97 -22.78
N PRO A 28 -3.92 -60.35 -23.63
CA PRO A 28 -4.59 -59.05 -23.39
C PRO A 28 -5.99 -58.83 -24.02
N GLU A 29 -6.74 -57.84 -23.52
CA GLU A 29 -7.46 -56.78 -24.28
C GLU A 29 -8.42 -56.01 -23.34
N ASN A 30 -8.10 -54.76 -23.01
CA ASN A 30 -8.51 -53.54 -23.74
C ASN A 30 -9.93 -53.05 -23.35
N LYS A 31 -9.97 -52.19 -22.32
CA LYS A 31 -10.92 -51.07 -22.27
C LYS A 31 -10.10 -49.79 -22.19
N THR A 32 -10.05 -49.10 -23.33
CA THR A 32 -9.43 -47.80 -23.52
C THR A 32 -10.15 -46.77 -22.66
N VAL A 33 -9.57 -46.41 -21.52
CA VAL A 33 -9.84 -45.13 -20.86
C VAL A 33 -8.82 -44.16 -21.46
N GLN A 34 -9.32 -43.17 -22.20
CA GLN A 34 -8.51 -42.06 -22.70
C GLN A 34 -7.82 -41.38 -21.51
N PRO A 35 -6.50 -41.19 -21.51
CA PRO A 35 -5.87 -40.36 -20.51
C PRO A 35 -6.22 -38.91 -20.86
N ALA A 36 -6.96 -38.22 -19.99
CA ALA A 36 -6.94 -36.77 -19.95
C ALA A 36 -5.46 -36.36 -19.87
N LYS A 37 -4.96 -35.72 -20.93
CA LYS A 37 -3.58 -35.26 -21.01
C LYS A 37 -3.44 -34.18 -19.94
N ASN A 38 -2.95 -34.57 -18.76
CA ASN A 38 -2.58 -33.62 -17.72
C ASN A 38 -1.65 -32.59 -18.37
N PRO A 39 -1.92 -31.28 -18.24
CA PRO A 39 -1.07 -30.28 -18.85
C PRO A 39 0.36 -30.49 -18.39
N SER A 40 1.31 -30.31 -19.31
CA SER A 40 2.74 -30.39 -18.96
C SER A 40 3.03 -29.36 -17.85
N HIS A 41 3.97 -29.66 -16.94
CA HIS A 41 4.40 -28.70 -15.93
C HIS A 41 4.79 -27.34 -16.55
N GLU A 42 5.34 -27.35 -17.77
CA GLU A 42 5.65 -26.15 -18.54
C GLU A 42 4.40 -25.36 -18.94
N GLU A 43 3.32 -26.04 -19.36
CA GLU A 43 2.06 -25.40 -19.74
C GLU A 43 1.35 -24.79 -18.52
N GLN A 44 1.43 -25.47 -17.37
CA GLN A 44 0.91 -24.96 -16.09
C GLN A 44 1.70 -23.73 -15.62
N LEU A 45 3.04 -23.77 -15.66
CA LEU A 45 3.89 -22.63 -15.32
C LEU A 45 3.65 -21.44 -16.25
N ARG A 46 3.49 -21.69 -17.56
CA ARG A 46 3.20 -20.63 -18.52
C ARG A 46 1.84 -19.98 -18.26
N THR A 47 0.81 -20.81 -18.03
CA THR A 47 -0.53 -20.31 -17.70
C THR A 47 -0.51 -19.45 -16.43
N LEU A 48 0.23 -19.88 -15.42
CA LEU A 48 0.36 -19.16 -14.16
C LEU A 48 1.13 -17.84 -14.33
N LEU A 49 2.21 -17.85 -15.11
CA LEU A 49 2.97 -16.64 -15.44
C LEU A 49 2.13 -15.63 -16.23
N ASP A 50 1.33 -16.10 -17.20
CA ASP A 50 0.43 -15.23 -17.96
C ASP A 50 -0.65 -14.64 -17.06
N THR A 51 -1.16 -15.42 -16.12
CA THR A 51 -2.12 -14.94 -15.12
C THR A 51 -1.48 -13.90 -14.19
N ILE A 52 -0.25 -14.11 -13.74
CA ILE A 52 0.50 -13.13 -12.93
C ILE A 52 0.62 -11.80 -13.69
N LYS A 53 1.05 -11.84 -14.95
CA LYS A 53 1.18 -10.63 -15.78
C LYS A 53 -0.14 -9.90 -15.98
N GLN A 54 -1.23 -10.64 -16.16
CA GLN A 54 -2.56 -10.07 -16.31
C GLN A 54 -2.98 -9.36 -15.02
N VAL A 55 -2.79 -9.99 -13.86
CA VAL A 55 -3.11 -9.42 -12.54
C VAL A 55 -2.23 -8.20 -12.23
N GLU A 56 -0.94 -8.21 -12.59
CA GLU A 56 -0.05 -7.04 -12.46
C GLU A 56 -0.50 -5.87 -13.35
N SER A 57 -1.01 -6.16 -14.55
CA SER A 57 -1.58 -5.14 -15.42
C SER A 57 -2.86 -4.53 -14.84
N GLU A 58 -3.72 -5.35 -14.24
CA GLU A 58 -4.95 -4.90 -13.57
C GLU A 58 -4.64 -4.00 -12.36
N ASP A 59 -3.68 -4.41 -11.53
CA ASP A 59 -3.17 -3.60 -10.41
C ASP A 59 -2.65 -2.23 -10.89
N ALA A 60 -1.82 -2.23 -11.94
CA ALA A 60 -1.27 -1.00 -12.50
C ALA A 60 -2.37 -0.07 -13.07
N GLN A 61 -3.47 -0.63 -13.57
CA GLN A 61 -4.61 0.16 -14.06
C GLN A 61 -5.38 0.80 -12.90
N LEU A 62 -5.71 0.02 -11.86
CA LEU A 62 -6.41 0.54 -10.67
C LEU A 62 -5.56 1.58 -9.93
N SER A 63 -4.26 1.35 -9.81
CA SER A 63 -3.31 2.31 -9.25
C SER A 63 -3.27 3.64 -10.03
N ARG A 64 -3.46 3.60 -11.36
CA ARG A 64 -3.58 4.82 -12.18
C ARG A 64 -4.94 5.49 -12.01
N GLU A 65 -6.01 4.72 -11.86
CA GLU A 65 -7.36 5.21 -11.61
C GLU A 65 -7.47 5.90 -10.25
N LEU A 66 -6.87 5.32 -9.22
CA LEU A 66 -6.77 5.90 -7.89
C LEU A 66 -6.15 7.30 -7.93
N LYS A 67 -5.02 7.46 -8.63
CA LYS A 67 -4.31 8.75 -8.79
C LYS A 67 -5.16 9.83 -9.48
N ARG A 68 -6.16 9.43 -10.27
CA ARG A 68 -7.06 10.34 -11.00
C ARG A 68 -8.36 10.61 -10.24
N THR A 69 -8.67 9.80 -9.24
CA THR A 69 -9.91 9.87 -8.46
C THR A 69 -9.80 10.97 -7.41
N LYS A 70 -10.73 11.92 -7.43
CA LYS A 70 -10.80 13.03 -6.45
C LYS A 70 -11.83 12.79 -5.35
N ASP A 71 -12.76 11.85 -5.56
CA ASP A 71 -13.78 11.49 -4.60
C ASP A 71 -13.22 10.50 -3.56
N PRO A 72 -13.22 10.83 -2.26
CA PRO A 72 -12.67 9.96 -1.23
C PRO A 72 -13.37 8.60 -1.11
N ALA A 73 -14.69 8.52 -1.38
CA ALA A 73 -15.42 7.27 -1.28
C ALA A 73 -14.99 6.28 -2.39
N ASN A 74 -14.96 6.75 -3.64
CA ASN A 74 -14.45 5.97 -4.77
C ASN A 74 -12.97 5.61 -4.61
N ALA A 75 -12.13 6.52 -4.09
CA ALA A 75 -10.72 6.23 -3.82
C ALA A 75 -10.54 5.08 -2.81
N GLN A 76 -11.37 5.06 -1.76
CA GLN A 76 -11.34 3.97 -0.78
C GLN A 76 -11.77 2.62 -1.40
N GLN A 77 -12.76 2.61 -2.29
CA GLN A 77 -13.18 1.39 -2.99
C GLN A 77 -12.10 0.86 -3.95
N ILE A 78 -11.37 1.76 -4.62
CA ILE A 78 -10.25 1.38 -5.49
C ILE A 78 -9.10 0.81 -4.65
N ASN A 79 -8.78 1.42 -3.51
CA ASN A 79 -7.78 0.88 -2.58
C ASN A 79 -8.13 -0.54 -2.10
N GLN A 80 -9.39 -0.80 -1.75
CA GLN A 80 -9.82 -2.14 -1.35
C GLN A 80 -9.66 -3.17 -2.48
N GLN A 81 -9.84 -2.76 -3.74
CA GLN A 81 -9.62 -3.64 -4.90
C GLN A 81 -8.14 -3.92 -5.13
N ILE A 82 -7.28 -2.90 -4.96
CA ILE A 82 -5.81 -3.06 -5.00
C ILE A 82 -5.36 -4.04 -3.92
N ASP A 83 -5.81 -3.88 -2.66
CA ASP A 83 -5.45 -4.79 -1.56
C ASP A 83 -5.82 -6.26 -1.84
N LEU A 84 -6.97 -6.49 -2.49
CA LEU A 84 -7.42 -7.83 -2.87
C LEU A 84 -6.56 -8.42 -4.01
N ILE A 85 -6.18 -7.59 -4.97
CA ILE A 85 -5.35 -7.99 -6.11
C ILE A 85 -3.91 -8.28 -5.68
N GLU A 86 -3.34 -7.48 -4.78
CA GLU A 86 -2.00 -7.70 -4.24
C GLU A 86 -1.91 -9.06 -3.52
N LYS A 87 -2.91 -9.41 -2.69
CA LYS A 87 -2.99 -10.73 -2.05
C LYS A 87 -3.07 -11.86 -3.07
N ARG A 88 -3.93 -11.71 -4.07
CA ARG A 88 -4.05 -12.68 -5.16
C ARG A 88 -2.72 -12.84 -5.90
N LEU A 89 -1.99 -11.76 -6.14
CA LEU A 89 -0.69 -11.78 -6.79
C LEU A 89 0.35 -12.55 -5.96
N GLN A 90 0.35 -12.35 -4.65
CA GLN A 90 1.20 -13.10 -3.72
C GLN A 90 0.90 -14.61 -3.80
N ASP A 91 -0.38 -15.01 -3.71
CA ASP A 91 -0.79 -16.41 -3.80
C ASP A 91 -0.37 -17.06 -5.12
N LEU A 92 -0.48 -16.32 -6.24
CA LEU A 92 -0.04 -16.80 -7.55
C LEU A 92 1.48 -16.95 -7.63
N LYS A 93 2.25 -16.03 -7.06
CA LYS A 93 3.72 -16.09 -7.02
C LYS A 93 4.21 -17.26 -6.15
N ILE A 94 3.55 -17.52 -5.03
CA ILE A 94 3.81 -18.71 -4.19
C ILE A 94 3.51 -19.98 -4.98
N SER A 95 2.32 -20.06 -5.61
CA SER A 95 1.92 -21.19 -6.44
C SER A 95 2.90 -21.45 -7.58
N PHE A 96 3.46 -20.38 -8.15
CA PHE A 96 4.46 -20.46 -9.22
C PHE A 96 5.78 -21.01 -8.69
N GLY A 97 6.24 -20.50 -7.55
CA GLY A 97 7.42 -21.01 -6.86
C GLY A 97 7.28 -22.49 -6.53
N GLU A 98 6.15 -22.90 -5.94
CA GLU A 98 5.87 -24.30 -5.58
C GLU A 98 5.83 -25.21 -6.80
N LEU A 99 5.21 -24.78 -7.90
CA LEU A 99 5.19 -25.57 -9.13
C LEU A 99 6.58 -25.67 -9.76
N ALA A 100 7.36 -24.58 -9.75
CA ALA A 100 8.70 -24.53 -10.32
C ALA A 100 9.72 -25.36 -9.53
N THR A 101 9.55 -25.48 -8.22
CA THR A 101 10.41 -26.32 -7.36
C THR A 101 9.95 -27.78 -7.31
N GLY A 102 8.82 -28.15 -7.94
CA GLY A 102 8.29 -29.50 -7.88
C GLY A 102 7.59 -29.84 -6.55
N GLY A 103 6.98 -28.84 -5.91
CA GLY A 103 6.14 -28.98 -4.72
C GLY A 103 6.83 -28.61 -3.40
N PHE A 104 8.07 -28.08 -3.44
CA PHE A 104 8.73 -27.58 -2.24
C PHE A 104 8.28 -26.15 -1.95
N SER A 105 7.61 -25.97 -0.80
CA SER A 105 7.14 -24.65 -0.35
C SER A 105 8.31 -23.76 0.04
N ILE A 106 8.59 -22.75 -0.79
CA ILE A 106 9.60 -21.71 -0.54
C ILE A 106 9.16 -20.80 0.63
N SER A 107 7.86 -20.78 0.93
CA SER A 107 7.23 -20.03 2.03
C SER A 107 7.86 -20.32 3.41
N ALA A 108 8.47 -21.50 3.60
CA ALA A 108 9.15 -21.87 4.85
C ALA A 108 10.56 -21.23 5.02
N LEU A 109 11.12 -20.67 3.95
CA LEU A 109 12.40 -19.94 3.97
C LEU A 109 12.21 -18.49 4.42
N ASP A 110 10.99 -17.97 4.36
CA ASP A 110 10.60 -16.63 4.81
C ASP A 110 10.35 -16.55 6.32
N ARG A 111 11.27 -17.13 7.11
CA ARG A 111 11.16 -17.17 8.58
C ARG A 111 11.41 -15.82 9.26
N ARG A 112 11.47 -14.73 8.48
CA ARG A 112 11.53 -13.33 8.92
C ARG A 112 10.32 -12.52 8.43
N ALA A 113 9.38 -13.20 7.80
CA ALA A 113 8.18 -12.65 7.20
C ALA A 113 6.96 -13.12 8.01
N GLU A 114 6.94 -12.79 9.31
CA GLU A 114 5.68 -12.39 9.92
C GLU A 114 5.32 -11.02 9.31
N GLU A 115 4.93 -11.05 8.04
CA GLU A 115 4.71 -9.87 7.20
C GLU A 115 3.42 -9.21 7.65
N ALA A 116 3.56 -8.07 8.33
CA ALA A 116 2.67 -6.97 7.99
C ALA A 116 2.68 -6.87 6.46
N GLN A 117 1.50 -7.08 5.83
CA GLN A 117 1.30 -6.94 4.38
C GLN A 117 2.28 -5.92 3.83
N PHE A 118 3.16 -6.34 2.92
CA PHE A 118 4.15 -5.47 2.30
C PHE A 118 3.41 -4.34 1.57
N ASN A 119 3.17 -3.25 2.29
CA ASN A 119 2.45 -2.10 1.83
C ASN A 119 3.51 -1.14 1.31
N TRP A 120 3.82 -1.25 0.03
CA TRP A 120 4.87 -0.46 -0.63
C TRP A 120 4.67 1.05 -0.42
N GLN A 121 3.42 1.50 -0.22
CA GLN A 121 3.11 2.88 0.12
C GLN A 121 3.63 3.22 1.53
N LYS A 122 3.38 2.38 2.54
CA LYS A 122 3.96 2.53 3.89
C LYS A 122 5.48 2.44 3.87
N GLU A 123 6.06 1.54 3.09
CA GLU A 123 7.51 1.39 2.97
C GLU A 123 8.15 2.64 2.32
N LEU A 124 7.52 3.20 1.28
CA LEU A 124 7.97 4.45 0.66
C LEU A 124 7.77 5.66 1.58
N GLU A 125 6.64 5.73 2.28
CA GLU A 125 6.36 6.77 3.28
C GLU A 125 7.39 6.74 4.41
N ALA A 126 7.73 5.55 4.93
CA ALA A 126 8.74 5.37 5.96
C ALA A 126 10.14 5.86 5.55
N VAL A 127 10.46 5.81 4.25
CA VAL A 127 11.74 6.30 3.71
C VAL A 127 11.70 7.81 3.44
N VAL A 128 10.61 8.33 2.87
CA VAL A 128 10.52 9.71 2.39
C VAL A 128 10.12 10.70 3.50
N GLN A 129 9.27 10.29 4.44
CA GLN A 129 8.82 11.13 5.55
C GLN A 129 9.97 11.72 6.38
N PRO A 130 10.94 10.94 6.90
CA PRO A 130 12.04 11.50 7.69
C PRO A 130 12.92 12.46 6.89
N LEU A 131 13.07 12.27 5.57
CA LEU A 131 13.81 13.19 4.71
C LEU A 131 13.07 14.52 4.53
N LEU A 132 11.74 14.49 4.34
CA LEU A 132 10.91 15.69 4.27
C LEU A 132 10.86 16.43 5.60
N GLU A 133 10.78 15.71 6.72
CA GLU A 133 10.86 16.30 8.06
C GLU A 133 12.21 16.96 8.30
N GLU A 134 13.31 16.36 7.85
CA GLU A 134 14.63 16.95 7.94
C GLU A 134 14.76 18.21 7.06
N LEU A 135 14.28 18.17 5.81
CA LEU A 135 14.23 19.33 4.92
C LEU A 135 13.35 20.46 5.48
N LYS A 136 12.21 20.10 6.09
CA LYS A 136 11.32 21.04 6.78
C LYS A 136 12.04 21.66 7.98
N ARG A 137 12.71 20.85 8.82
CA ARG A 137 13.50 21.33 9.96
C ARG A 137 14.63 22.27 9.54
N LEU A 138 15.28 21.97 8.42
CA LEU A 138 16.35 22.80 7.84
C LEU A 138 15.85 24.16 7.33
N THR A 139 14.58 24.25 6.89
CA THR A 139 13.99 25.50 6.37
C THR A 139 13.20 26.29 7.42
N GLU A 140 12.60 25.60 8.40
CA GLU A 140 11.87 26.23 9.52
C GLU A 140 12.79 27.06 10.41
N ARG A 141 13.98 26.54 10.74
CA ARG A 141 14.92 27.26 11.61
C ARG A 141 15.34 28.62 11.03
N PRO A 142 15.83 28.72 9.78
CA PRO A 142 16.13 30.01 9.15
C PRO A 142 14.91 30.93 9.08
N ARG A 143 13.72 30.41 8.76
CA ARG A 143 12.50 31.21 8.64
C ARG A 143 12.05 31.80 9.98
N ILE A 144 12.12 31.03 11.06
CA ILE A 144 11.81 31.51 12.42
C ILE A 144 12.83 32.57 12.84
N MET A 145 14.13 32.33 12.58
CA MET A 145 15.19 33.29 12.89
C MET A 145 14.98 34.63 12.17
N GLU A 146 14.61 34.61 10.89
CA GLU A 146 14.37 35.84 10.14
C GLU A 146 13.15 36.60 10.66
N ARG A 147 12.07 35.90 11.01
CA ARG A 147 10.90 36.50 11.66
C ARG A 147 11.25 37.14 13.00
N LEU A 148 12.03 36.47 13.84
CA LEU A 148 12.44 37.03 15.13
C LEU A 148 13.35 38.25 14.96
N LYS A 149 14.24 38.24 13.95
CA LYS A 149 15.08 39.40 13.63
C LYS A 149 14.26 40.59 13.15
N SER A 150 13.25 40.37 12.31
CA SER A 150 12.38 41.45 11.84
C SER A 150 11.53 42.02 12.96
N GLU A 151 10.98 41.17 13.83
CA GLU A 151 10.28 41.60 15.05
C GLU A 151 11.20 42.41 15.96
N GLN A 152 12.43 41.94 16.20
CA GLN A 152 13.41 42.68 17.00
C GLN A 152 13.76 44.04 16.39
N ALA A 153 13.95 44.12 15.07
CA ALA A 153 14.24 45.37 14.39
C ALA A 153 13.09 46.37 14.53
N LEU A 154 11.85 45.91 14.38
CA LEU A 154 10.65 46.72 14.56
C LEU A 154 10.52 47.25 16.00
N TYR A 155 10.73 46.41 17.01
CA TYR A 155 10.70 46.86 18.40
C TYR A 155 11.83 47.85 18.74
N LYS A 156 13.03 47.64 18.18
CA LYS A 156 14.15 48.59 18.36
C LYS A 156 13.84 49.97 17.78
N ASP A 157 13.25 50.02 16.59
CA ASP A 157 12.83 51.27 15.95
C ASP A 157 11.77 52.00 16.79
N GLN A 158 10.76 51.28 17.27
CA GLN A 158 9.74 51.85 18.16
C GLN A 158 10.36 52.40 19.45
N LEU A 159 11.29 51.66 20.06
CA LEU A 159 11.94 52.07 21.29
C LEU A 159 12.75 53.36 21.09
N GLN A 160 13.48 53.47 19.98
CA GLN A 160 14.20 54.70 19.61
C GLN A 160 13.26 55.90 19.43
N ILE A 161 12.09 55.70 18.81
CA ILE A 161 11.09 56.76 18.64
C ILE A 161 10.54 57.20 20.00
N ILE A 162 10.22 56.25 20.88
CA ILE A 162 9.71 56.52 22.23
C ILE A 162 10.75 57.28 23.06
N GLU A 163 12.01 56.84 23.07
CA GLU A 163 13.11 57.54 23.77
C GLU A 163 13.29 58.97 23.27
N SER A 164 13.22 59.17 21.95
CA SER A 164 13.30 60.50 21.34
C SER A 164 12.13 61.39 21.75
N ALA A 165 10.92 60.84 21.80
CA ALA A 165 9.72 61.54 22.23
C ALA A 165 9.76 61.90 23.74
N ILE A 166 10.23 60.98 24.59
CA ILE A 166 10.43 61.25 26.02
C ILE A 166 11.45 62.38 26.20
N THR A 167 12.58 62.33 25.51
CA THR A 167 13.61 63.39 25.57
C THR A 167 13.04 64.76 25.20
N GLU A 168 12.23 64.84 24.15
CA GLU A 168 11.60 66.10 23.73
C GLU A 168 10.52 66.56 24.74
N LEU A 169 9.78 65.64 25.35
CA LEU A 169 8.80 65.95 26.41
C LEU A 169 9.48 66.51 27.67
N GLU A 170 10.58 65.90 28.12
CA GLU A 170 11.38 66.38 29.26
C GLU A 170 11.95 67.77 29.00
N LYS A 171 12.43 68.03 27.77
CA LYS A 171 12.89 69.35 27.36
C LYS A 171 11.78 70.40 27.42
N LYS A 172 10.61 70.10 26.85
CA LYS A 172 9.45 71.01 26.88
C LYS A 172 8.96 71.27 28.30
N GLN A 173 9.04 70.27 29.18
CA GLN A 173 8.70 70.44 30.58
C GLN A 173 9.63 71.43 31.29
N ALA A 174 10.93 71.39 31.02
CA ALA A 174 11.90 72.32 31.60
C ALA A 174 11.69 73.78 31.14
N GLU A 175 11.10 73.99 29.97
CA GLU A 175 10.86 75.33 29.39
C GLU A 175 9.50 75.94 29.81
N ILE A 176 8.48 75.12 30.08
CA ILE A 176 7.10 75.58 30.33
C ILE A 176 6.88 75.94 31.81
N LYS A 177 6.47 77.18 32.06
CA LYS A 177 6.16 77.71 33.41
C LYS A 177 4.67 77.67 33.80
N ALA A 178 3.80 77.27 32.87
CA ALA A 178 2.36 77.22 33.10
C ALA A 178 1.96 75.95 33.90
N PRO A 179 1.38 76.06 35.11
CA PRO A 179 1.22 74.94 36.03
C PRO A 179 0.21 73.87 35.54
N VAL A 180 -0.78 74.26 34.74
CA VAL A 180 -1.76 73.34 34.14
C VAL A 180 -1.10 72.45 33.08
N VAL A 181 -0.16 73.01 32.32
CA VAL A 181 0.54 72.33 31.23
C VAL A 181 1.65 71.41 31.78
N ASP A 182 2.39 71.83 32.81
CA ASP A 182 3.37 70.98 33.50
C ASP A 182 2.72 69.73 34.12
N LYS A 183 1.54 69.87 34.73
CA LYS A 183 0.80 68.74 35.30
C LYS A 183 0.36 67.73 34.24
N ALA A 184 -0.06 68.20 33.07
CA ALA A 184 -0.45 67.35 31.95
C ALA A 184 0.77 66.61 31.34
N LEU A 185 1.91 67.29 31.18
CA LEU A 185 3.15 66.68 30.71
C LEU A 185 3.67 65.60 31.68
N LYS A 186 3.65 65.85 33.00
CA LYS A 186 4.03 64.85 34.02
C LYS A 186 3.18 63.58 33.95
N SER A 187 1.87 63.73 33.76
CA SER A 187 0.97 62.58 33.65
C SER A 187 1.23 61.76 32.39
N LEU A 188 1.56 62.42 31.27
CA LEU A 188 1.86 61.74 30.01
C LEU A 188 3.21 61.01 30.08
N LEU A 189 4.21 61.62 30.72
CA LEU A 189 5.53 61.02 30.91
C LEU A 189 5.46 59.77 31.79
N GLY A 190 4.69 59.82 32.88
CA GLY A 190 4.47 58.66 33.75
C GLY A 190 3.82 57.48 33.03
N GLN A 191 2.88 57.74 32.12
CA GLN A 191 2.23 56.67 31.33
C GLN A 191 3.15 55.97 30.33
N TRP A 192 4.26 56.61 29.92
CA TRP A 192 5.18 56.09 28.90
C TRP A 192 6.43 55.46 29.53
N GLN A 193 6.64 55.66 30.83
CA GLN A 193 7.76 55.12 31.59
C GLN A 193 7.39 53.89 32.45
N ASP A 194 6.09 53.57 32.56
CA ASP A 194 5.54 52.32 33.15
C ASP A 194 5.55 51.17 32.13
#